data_AF-S8CNW6-F1
#
_entry.id   AF-S8CNW6-F1
#
_cell.length_a   1.000
_cell.length_b   1.000
_cell.length_c   1.000
_cell.angle_alpha   90.00
_cell.angle_beta   90.00
_cell.angle_gamma   90.00
#
_symmetry.space_group_name_H-M   'P 1'
#
loop_
_entity.id
_entity.type
_entity.pdbx_description
1 polymer ?
#
loop_
_entity_poly.entity_id
_entity_poly.type
_entity_poly.pdbx_seq_one_letter_code
_entity_poly.pdbx_strand_id
1 'polypeptide(L)'
;KVEDVHSANKSLVENMRAALGFDEKKFVAFRDISGDYRRGLIDSKAYIAHVNRFGLSHLVLELAQLLPDTEKQRELIEAYNSGLECSEKTKENTEERIT
;
A
#
# COMPACT_ATOMS: atom_id res chain seq x y z
N LYS A 1 -5.75 -10.32 24.06
CA LYS A 1 -4.96 -9.19 23.52
C LYS A 1 -5.65 -8.68 22.25
N VAL A 2 -6.74 -7.92 22.41
CA VAL A 2 -7.58 -7.39 21.31
C VAL A 2 -7.54 -5.85 21.29
N GLU A 3 -7.23 -5.25 22.44
CA GLU A 3 -7.12 -3.80 22.66
C GLU A 3 -5.95 -3.15 21.89
N ASP A 4 -4.87 -3.90 21.67
CA ASP A 4 -3.68 -3.45 20.94
C ASP A 4 -3.96 -3.29 19.43
N VAL A 5 -4.70 -4.24 18.87
CA VAL A 5 -5.11 -4.26 17.44
C VAL A 5 -6.10 -3.13 17.16
N HIS A 6 -7.02 -2.85 18.08
CA HIS A 6 -7.97 -1.75 17.93
C HIS A 6 -7.30 -0.37 17.93
N SER A 7 -6.25 -0.20 18.74
CA SER A 7 -5.51 1.07 18.83
C SER A 7 -4.61 1.29 17.61
N ALA A 8 -3.92 0.24 17.14
CA ALA A 8 -3.12 0.29 15.92
C ALA A 8 -3.99 0.57 14.68
N ASN A 9 -5.16 -0.07 14.59
CA ASN A 9 -6.10 0.17 13.50
C ASN A 9 -6.64 1.60 13.49
N LYS A 10 -6.90 2.19 14.67
CA LYS A 10 -7.37 3.58 14.76
C LYS A 10 -6.32 4.55 14.23
N SER A 11 -5.08 4.42 14.69
CA SER A 11 -3.98 5.31 14.27
C SER A 11 -3.72 5.22 12.75
N LEU A 12 -3.77 4.01 12.20
CA LEU A 12 -3.63 3.79 10.76
C LEU A 12 -4.77 4.43 9.95
N VAL A 13 -6.02 4.29 10.40
CA VAL A 13 -7.16 4.93 9.72
C VAL A 13 -7.05 6.46 9.77
N GLU A 14 -6.55 7.02 10.87
CA GLU A 14 -6.28 8.46 10.97
C GLU A 14 -5.15 8.90 10.03
N ASN A 15 -4.05 8.14 9.96
CA ASN A 15 -2.94 8.39 9.03
C ASN A 15 -3.40 8.30 7.57
N MET A 16 -4.23 7.32 7.22
CA MET A 16 -4.82 7.20 5.89
C MET A 16 -5.71 8.39 5.57
N ARG A 17 -6.58 8.81 6.49
CA ARG A 17 -7.42 10.00 6.29
C ARG A 17 -6.58 11.25 6.11
N ALA A 18 -5.52 11.42 6.90
CA ALA A 18 -4.59 12.54 6.77
C ALA A 18 -3.88 12.53 5.40
N ALA A 19 -3.36 11.38 4.96
CA ALA A 19 -2.70 11.22 3.66
C ALA A 19 -3.66 11.46 2.47
N LEU A 20 -4.94 11.14 2.63
CA LEU A 20 -5.98 11.44 1.65
C LEU A 20 -6.49 12.89 1.71
N GLY A 21 -5.98 13.71 2.65
CA GLY A 21 -6.39 15.10 2.83
C GLY A 21 -7.76 15.25 3.48
N PHE A 22 -8.17 14.28 4.32
CA PHE A 22 -9.50 14.18 4.93
C PHE A 22 -10.65 14.19 3.91
N ASP A 23 -10.36 13.80 2.67
CA ASP A 23 -11.34 13.69 1.59
C ASP A 23 -12.12 12.37 1.72
N GLU A 24 -13.35 12.47 2.20
CA GLU A 24 -14.24 11.32 2.38
C GLU A 24 -14.49 10.56 1.06
N LYS A 25 -14.51 11.24 -0.10
CA LYS A 25 -14.71 10.57 -1.38
C LYS A 25 -13.51 9.70 -1.74
N LYS A 26 -12.29 10.20 -1.50
CA LYS A 26 -11.07 9.40 -1.68
C LYS A 26 -11.00 8.24 -0.70
N PHE A 27 -11.41 8.47 0.55
CA PHE A 27 -11.45 7.43 1.57
C PHE A 27 -12.42 6.30 1.20
N VAL A 28 -13.64 6.65 0.78
CA VAL A 28 -14.64 5.68 0.31
C VAL A 28 -14.12 4.93 -0.92
N ALA A 29 -13.59 5.63 -1.93
CA ALA A 29 -13.04 5.00 -3.13
C ALA A 29 -11.90 4.03 -2.80
N PHE A 30 -10.99 4.42 -1.89
CA PHE A 30 -9.91 3.54 -1.42
C PHE A 30 -10.47 2.32 -0.70
N ARG A 31 -11.44 2.50 0.20
CA ARG A 31 -12.07 1.40 0.94
C ARG A 31 -12.72 0.38 0.01
N ASP A 32 -13.35 0.84 -1.06
CA ASP A 32 -13.99 -0.03 -2.05
C ASP A 32 -12.93 -0.84 -2.82
N ILE A 33 -11.82 -0.21 -3.22
CA ILE A 33 -10.66 -0.87 -3.84
C ILE A 33 -10.03 -1.92 -2.90
N SER A 34 -9.86 -1.60 -1.62
CA SER A 34 -9.41 -2.60 -0.61
C SER A 34 -10.42 -3.73 -0.46
N GLY A 35 -11.71 -3.47 -0.65
CA GLY A 35 -12.74 -4.50 -0.71
C GLY A 35 -12.60 -5.42 -1.92
N ASP A 36 -12.33 -4.85 -3.09
CA ASP A 36 -12.11 -5.60 -4.34
C ASP A 36 -10.88 -6.51 -4.24
N TYR A 37 -9.77 -6.01 -3.67
CA TYR A 37 -8.56 -6.80 -3.46
C TYR A 37 -8.81 -7.99 -2.52
N ARG A 38 -9.52 -7.76 -1.40
CA ARG A 38 -9.90 -8.84 -0.47
C ARG A 38 -10.77 -9.91 -1.10
N ARG A 39 -11.63 -9.54 -2.06
CA ARG A 39 -12.46 -10.48 -2.81
C ARG A 39 -11.71 -11.17 -3.96
N GLY A 40 -10.45 -10.79 -4.21
CA GLY A 40 -9.67 -11.28 -5.34
C GLY A 40 -10.16 -10.75 -6.70
N LEU A 41 -10.92 -9.65 -6.71
CA LEU A 41 -11.41 -9.01 -7.95
C LEU A 41 -10.30 -8.22 -8.66
N ILE A 42 -9.30 -7.78 -7.91
CA ILE A 42 -8.07 -7.16 -8.41
C ILE A 42 -6.86 -7.88 -7.82
N ASP A 43 -5.76 -7.91 -8.57
CA ASP A 43 -4.50 -8.48 -8.12
C ASP A 43 -3.68 -7.49 -7.26
N SER A 44 -2.60 -7.99 -6.66
CA SER A 44 -1.70 -7.20 -5.82
C SER A 44 -1.05 -6.04 -6.56
N LYS A 45 -0.76 -6.18 -7.87
CA LYS A 45 -0.12 -5.13 -8.67
C LYS A 45 -1.08 -3.98 -8.93
N ALA A 46 -2.32 -4.29 -9.31
CA ALA A 46 -3.39 -3.32 -9.48
C ALA A 46 -3.68 -2.60 -8.16
N TYR A 47 -3.73 -3.34 -7.05
CA TYR A 47 -3.91 -2.74 -5.73
C TYR A 47 -2.78 -1.76 -5.38
N ILE A 48 -1.51 -2.15 -5.54
CA ILE A 48 -0.35 -1.26 -5.30
C ILE A 48 -0.41 -0.01 -6.21
N ALA A 49 -0.80 -0.15 -7.47
CA ALA A 49 -0.95 0.99 -8.37
C ALA A 49 -2.01 1.99 -7.87
N HIS A 50 -3.14 1.50 -7.32
CA HIS A 50 -4.13 2.35 -6.67
C HIS A 50 -3.56 3.03 -5.42
N VAL A 51 -2.93 2.26 -4.53
CA VAL A 51 -2.31 2.78 -3.29
C VAL A 51 -1.30 3.90 -3.60
N ASN A 52 -0.47 3.71 -4.62
CA ASN A 52 0.46 4.74 -5.11
C ASN A 52 -0.27 5.99 -5.62
N ARG A 53 -1.34 5.82 -6.41
CA ARG A 53 -2.14 6.95 -6.95
C ARG A 53 -2.82 7.78 -5.85
N PHE A 54 -3.16 7.15 -4.73
CA PHE A 54 -3.72 7.82 -3.56
C PHE A 54 -2.66 8.45 -2.64
N GLY A 55 -1.36 8.27 -2.92
CA GLY A 55 -0.28 8.77 -2.05
C GLY A 55 -0.07 7.94 -0.78
N LEU A 56 -0.58 6.70 -0.76
CA LEU A 56 -0.56 5.81 0.40
C LEU A 56 0.56 4.75 0.31
N SER A 57 1.52 4.91 -0.62
CA SER A 57 2.62 3.97 -0.87
C SER A 57 3.43 3.64 0.39
N HIS A 58 3.65 4.63 1.25
CA HIS A 58 4.34 4.49 2.52
C HIS A 58 3.56 3.67 3.56
N LEU A 59 2.24 3.51 3.39
CA LEU A 59 1.36 2.75 4.27
C LEU A 59 1.09 1.33 3.77
N VAL A 60 1.69 0.87 2.65
CA VAL A 60 1.40 -0.46 2.06
C VAL A 60 1.58 -1.59 3.09
N LEU A 61 2.63 -1.53 3.91
CA LEU A 61 2.91 -2.54 4.94
C LEU A 61 1.89 -2.52 6.08
N GLU A 62 1.39 -1.34 6.45
CA GLU A 62 0.35 -1.18 7.46
C GLU A 62 -1.02 -1.63 6.92
N LEU A 63 -1.29 -1.32 5.65
CA LEU A 63 -2.47 -1.79 4.93
C LEU A 63 -2.51 -3.32 4.80
N ALA A 64 -1.36 -3.96 4.57
CA ALA A 64 -1.27 -5.42 4.54
C ALA A 64 -1.72 -6.01 5.88
N GLN A 65 -1.30 -5.44 7.01
CA GLN A 65 -1.67 -5.93 8.35
C GLN A 65 -3.19 -5.84 8.64
N LEU A 66 -3.95 -5.01 7.91
CA LEU A 66 -5.41 -4.91 8.05
C LEU A 66 -6.17 -6.04 7.37
N LEU A 67 -5.52 -6.82 6.50
CA LEU A 67 -6.20 -7.90 5.82
C LEU A 67 -6.40 -9.06 6.80
N PRO A 68 -7.62 -9.62 6.96
CA PRO A 68 -7.83 -10.77 7.84
C PRO A 68 -7.22 -12.06 7.27
N ASP A 69 -6.81 -12.04 6.00
CA ASP A 69 -6.32 -13.19 5.25
C ASP A 69 -4.79 -13.13 5.11
N THR A 70 -4.10 -14.03 5.81
CA THR A 70 -2.63 -14.12 5.84
C THR A 70 -2.00 -14.37 4.47
N GLU A 71 -2.71 -15.04 3.55
CA GLU A 71 -2.24 -15.26 2.19
C GLU A 71 -2.23 -13.93 1.43
N LYS A 72 -3.33 -13.15 1.52
CA LYS A 72 -3.41 -11.81 0.91
C LYS A 72 -2.45 -10.80 1.53
N GLN A 73 -2.12 -10.93 2.83
CA GLN A 73 -1.07 -10.14 3.47
C GLN A 73 0.28 -10.42 2.82
N ARG A 74 0.65 -11.69 2.71
CA ARG A 74 1.93 -12.12 2.15
C ARG A 74 2.05 -11.73 0.69
N GLU A 75 1.01 -11.96 -0.11
CA GLU A 75 0.96 -11.62 -1.53
C GLU A 75 1.23 -10.12 -1.76
N LEU A 76 0.60 -9.26 -0.94
CA LEU A 76 0.77 -7.81 -1.03
C LEU A 76 2.19 -7.37 -0.65
N ILE A 77 2.74 -7.92 0.42
CA ILE A 77 4.10 -7.60 0.89
C ILE A 77 5.15 -8.06 -0.14
N GLU A 78 4.99 -9.26 -0.69
CA GLU A 78 5.88 -9.80 -1.71
C GLU A 78 5.85 -8.95 -2.98
N ALA A 79 4.65 -8.60 -3.46
CA ALA A 79 4.48 -7.73 -4.62
C ALA A 79 5.09 -6.32 -4.41
N TYR A 80 4.97 -5.77 -3.20
CA TYR A 80 5.57 -4.49 -2.85
C TYR A 80 7.10 -4.55 -2.83
N ASN A 81 7.68 -5.58 -2.20
CA ASN A 81 9.12 -5.79 -2.14
C ASN A 81 9.72 -6.03 -3.53
N SER A 82 9.10 -6.87 -4.36
CA SER A 82 9.56 -7.09 -5.74
C SER A 82 9.47 -5.83 -6.61
N GLY A 83 8.50 -4.95 -6.36
CA GLY A 83 8.38 -3.66 -7.02
C GLY A 83 9.49 -2.68 -6.62
N LEU A 84 9.86 -2.67 -5.33
CA LEU A 84 10.98 -1.90 -4.79
C LEU A 84 12.32 -2.34 -5.39
N GLU A 85 12.61 -3.64 -5.41
CA GLU A 85 13.85 -4.20 -5.98
C GLU A 85 14.01 -3.90 -7.49
N CYS A 86 12.89 -3.70 -8.21
CA CYS A 86 12.93 -3.30 -9.61
C CYS A 86 13.24 -1.79 -9.79
N SER A 87 12.86 -0.95 -8.83
CA SER A 87 13.14 0.48 -8.82
C SER A 87 14.56 0.86 -8.37
N GLU A 88 15.26 -0.06 -7.70
CA GLU A 88 16.65 0.15 -7.24
C GLU A 88 17.71 -0.10 -8.33
N LYS A 89 17.33 -0.65 -9.49
CA LYS A 89 18.25 -0.88 -10.63
C LYS A 89 18.44 0.31 -11.56
N THR A 90 17.97 1.51 -11.19
CA THR A 90 18.15 2.74 -12.02
C THR A 90 18.94 3.83 -11.29
N LYS A 91 19.94 3.44 -10.49
CA LYS A 91 20.97 4.36 -9.96
C LYS A 91 22.40 3.97 -10.35
N GLU A 92 22.57 3.26 -11.46
CA GLU A 92 23.88 3.10 -12.09
C GLU A 92 23.71 3.48 -13.57
N ASN A 93 24.58 4.39 -14.07
CA ASN A 93 24.61 5.01 -15.40
C ASN A 93 24.17 6.48 -15.48
N THR A 94 24.80 7.38 -14.71
CA THR A 94 24.95 8.78 -15.15
C THR A 94 26.26 9.37 -14.63
N GLU A 95 27.38 8.87 -15.14
CA GLU A 95 28.77 9.37 -15.04
C GLU A 95 29.58 8.26 -15.74
N GLU A 96 30.29 8.39 -16.87
CA GLU A 96 31.08 9.46 -17.44
C GLU A 96 31.00 9.41 -18.98
N ARG A 97 30.67 10.54 -19.62
CA ARG A 97 31.10 10.84 -21.00
C ARG A 97 31.56 12.29 -21.08
N ILE A 98 32.66 12.59 -20.41
CA ILE A 98 33.49 13.75 -20.75
C ILE A 98 34.95 13.31 -20.57
N THR A 99 35.62 12.99 -21.67
CA THR A 99 36.97 13.46 -22.04
C THR A 99 37.16 13.17 -23.52
#